data_AF-A0A6J4MFN1-F1
#
_entry.id   AF-A0A6J4MFN1-F1
#
_cell.length_a   1.000
_cell.length_b   1.000
_cell.length_c   1.000
_cell.angle_alpha   90.00
_cell.angle_beta   90.00
_cell.angle_gamma   90.00
#
_symmetry.space_group_name_H-M   'P 1'
#
loop_
_entity.id
_entity.type
_entity.pdbx_description
1 polymer ?
#
loop_
_entity_poly.entity_id
_entity_poly.type
_entity_poly.pdbx_seq_one_letter_code
_entity_poly.pdbx_strand_id
1 'polypeptide(L)' 'MVDLLRFAAAGSVDDGKSTLIGRLLYDAKAILADQLEHVAAVSARRGRGEV' A
#
# COMPACT_ATOMS: atom_id res chain seq x y z
N MET A 1 -18.02 12.32 -15.35
CA MET A 1 -17.87 12.88 -14.00
C MET A 1 -17.04 11.89 -13.21
N VAL A 2 -15.86 12.28 -12.73
CA VAL A 2 -15.04 11.44 -11.85
C VAL A 2 -15.33 11.94 -10.44
N ASP A 3 -16.13 11.19 -9.69
CA ASP A 3 -16.46 11.52 -8.32
C ASP A 3 -15.31 11.11 -7.39
N LEU A 4 -14.92 12.01 -6.50
CA LEU A 4 -13.88 11.75 -5.52
C LEU A 4 -14.40 10.78 -4.44
N LEU A 5 -13.85 9.57 -4.43
CA LEU A 5 -14.10 8.61 -3.36
C LEU A 5 -13.21 8.90 -2.15
N ARG A 6 -13.84 9.11 -0.98
CA ARG A 6 -13.14 9.17 0.32
C ARG A 6 -13.38 7.87 1.06
N PHE A 7 -12.31 7.19 1.44
CA PHE A 7 -12.35 5.91 2.15
C PHE A 7 -11.39 5.94 3.35
N ALA A 8 -11.73 5.20 4.40
CA ALA A 8 -10.87 4.97 5.56
C ALA A 8 -10.94 3.49 5.97
N ALA A 9 -9.78 2.90 6.30
CA ALA A 9 -9.69 1.53 6.82
C ALA A 9 -9.49 1.55 8.34
N ALA A 10 -10.27 0.76 9.08
CA ALA A 10 -10.18 0.60 10.54
C ALA A 10 -10.15 -0.89 10.93
N GLY A 11 -9.54 -1.23 12.06
CA GLY A 11 -9.22 -2.62 12.46
C GLY A 11 -7.99 -2.69 13.37
N SER A 12 -7.76 -3.85 13.99
CA SER A 12 -6.65 -4.13 14.91
C SER A 12 -5.28 -4.00 14.24
N VAL A 13 -4.22 -3.88 15.04
CA VAL A 13 -2.83 -4.03 14.56
C VAL A 13 -2.72 -5.39 13.86
N ASP A 14 -1.99 -5.43 12.75
CA ASP A 14 -1.78 -6.61 11.88
C ASP A 14 -2.97 -7.14 11.06
N ASP A 15 -4.16 -6.52 11.15
CA ASP A 15 -5.32 -6.84 10.27
C ASP A 15 -5.10 -6.47 8.77
N GLY A 16 -3.90 -6.01 8.40
CA GLY A 16 -3.58 -5.74 6.99
C GLY A 16 -4.21 -4.48 6.39
N LYS A 17 -4.72 -3.54 7.21
CA LYS A 17 -5.31 -2.26 6.75
C LYS A 17 -4.43 -1.53 5.73
N SER A 18 -3.13 -1.39 6.02
CA SER A 18 -2.17 -0.72 5.13
C SER A 18 -1.91 -1.52 3.85
N THR A 19 -1.95 -2.86 3.94
CA THR A 19 -1.82 -3.76 2.78
C THR A 19 -3.01 -3.59 1.83
N LEU A 20 -4.24 -3.52 2.37
CA LEU A 20 -5.45 -3.30 1.58
C LEU A 20 -5.43 -1.95 0.87
N ILE A 21 -5.07 -0.87 1.57
CA ILE A 21 -4.92 0.46 0.96
C ILE A 21 -3.86 0.42 -0.15
N GLY A 22 -2.71 -0.18 0.10
CA GLY A 22 -1.65 -0.34 -0.90
C GLY A 22 -2.11 -1.11 -2.14
N ARG A 23 -2.88 -2.19 -1.96
CA ARG A 23 -3.45 -2.98 -3.06
C ARG A 23 -4.45 -2.19 -3.89
N LEU A 24 -5.34 -1.44 -3.25
CA LEU A 24 -6.30 -0.58 -3.95
C LEU A 24 -5.59 0.48 -4.80
N LEU A 25 -4.55 1.12 -4.25
CA LEU A 25 -3.75 2.09 -4.99
C LEU A 25 -2.99 1.45 -6.17
N TYR A 26 -2.47 0.23 -5.97
CA TYR A 26 -1.81 -0.56 -7.02
C TYR A 26 -2.77 -0.91 -8.16
N ASP A 27 -3.91 -1.50 -7.84
CA ASP A 27 -4.89 -1.98 -8.82
C ASP A 27 -5.53 -0.79 -9.58
N ALA A 28 -5.71 0.35 -8.92
CA ALA A 28 -6.16 1.60 -9.54
C ALA A 28 -5.11 2.28 -10.44
N LYS A 29 -3.90 1.73 -10.53
CA LYS A 29 -2.73 2.35 -11.19
C LYS A 29 -2.46 3.77 -10.70
N ALA A 30 -2.82 4.04 -9.44
CA ALA A 30 -2.63 5.34 -8.80
C ALA A 30 -1.23 5.48 -8.17
N ILE A 31 -0.40 4.43 -8.26
CA ILE A 31 1.01 4.43 -7.85
C ILE A 31 1.87 4.53 -9.11
N LEU A 32 2.77 5.53 -9.15
CA LEU A 32 3.80 5.63 -10.19
C LEU A 32 4.80 4.46 -10.07
N ALA A 33 5.25 3.92 -11.20
CA ALA A 33 6.00 2.66 -11.23
C ALA A 33 7.31 2.69 -10.42
N ASP A 34 7.96 3.85 -10.34
CA ASP A 34 9.16 4.12 -9.55
C ASP A 34 8.91 3.99 -8.03
N GLN A 35 7.74 4.45 -7.56
CA GLN A 35 7.36 4.34 -6.15
C GLN A 35 7.06 2.89 -5.76
N LEU A 36 6.56 2.11 -6.70
CA LEU A 36 6.28 0.68 -6.55
C LEU A 36 7.55 -0.13 -6.35
N GLU A 37 8.60 0.15 -7.12
CA GLU A 37 9.92 -0.46 -7.00
C GLU A 37 10.55 -0.15 -5.63
N HIS A 38 10.44 1.10 -5.18
CA HIS A 38 10.92 1.52 -3.87
C HIS A 38 10.20 0.79 -2.73
N VAL A 39 8.86 0.70 -2.81
CA VAL A 39 8.06 -0.04 -1.82
C VAL A 39 8.43 -1.52 -1.80
N ALA A 40 8.60 -2.16 -2.95
CA ALA A 40 9.01 -3.55 -3.04
C ALA A 40 10.40 -3.79 -2.39
N ALA A 41 11.37 -2.91 -2.66
CA ALA A 41 12.70 -2.98 -2.06
C ALA A 41 12.65 -2.81 -0.53
N VAL A 42 11.86 -1.85 -0.03
CA VAL A 42 11.69 -1.62 1.42
C VAL A 42 10.96 -2.78 2.09
N SER A 43 9.90 -3.32 1.48
CA SER A 43 9.19 -4.50 1.99
C SER A 43 10.10 -5.72 2.05
N ALA A 44 10.96 -5.92 1.04
CA ALA A 44 11.93 -7.01 1.02
C ALA A 44 13.04 -6.87 2.09
N ARG A 45 13.39 -5.64 2.49
CA ARG A 45 14.30 -5.37 3.63
C ARG A 45 13.61 -5.66 4.96
N ARG A 46 12.40 -5.15 5.15
CA ARG A 46 11.62 -5.35 6.39
C ARG A 46 11.26 -6.82 6.62
N GLY A 47 10.95 -7.58 5.58
CA GLY A 47 10.67 -9.01 5.67
C GLY A 47 11.88 -9.88 6.08
N ARG A 48 13.10 -9.32 6.04
CA ARG A 48 14.33 -10.01 6.47
C ARG A 48 14.77 -9.64 7.89
N GLY A 49 13.99 -8.84 8.62
CA GLY A 49 14.32 -8.48 10.00
C GLY A 49 15.58 -7.63 10.14
N GLU A 50 16.01 -6.95 9.08
CA GLU A 50 17.10 -5.98 9.16
C GLU A 50 16.50 -4.60 9.49
N VAL A 51 16.69 -4.19 10.75
CA VAL A 51 16.63 -2.80 11.22
C VAL A 51 17.98 -2.13 10.99
#